data_AF-A0A2D4ITA0-F1
#
_entry.id   AF-A0A2D4ITA0-F1
#
_cell.length_a   1.000
_cell.length_b   1.000
_cell.length_c   1.000
_cell.angle_alpha   90.00
_cell.angle_beta   90.00
_cell.angle_gamma   90.00
#
_symmetry.space_group_name_H-M   'P 1'
#
loop_
_entity.id
_entity.type
_entity.pdbx_description
1 polymer ?
#
loop_
_entity_poly.entity_id
_entity_poly.type
_entity_poly.pdbx_seq_one_letter_code
_entity_poly.pdbx_strand_id
1 'polypeptide(L)'
;DLKSKNILVKKNGTCCVADLGLAVKFISDTNEVDIPPNTRVGTKRYMPPEVLDESLNRNHFQSYIMADMYSFGLILWEIARRCVSGGIFEEYQLPYHDLVSSDPS
;
A
#
# COMPACT_ATOMS: atom_id res chain seq x y z
N ASP A 1 -4.03 -3.63 0.32
CA ASP A 1 -3.49 -3.52 -1.07
C ASP A 1 -3.43 -2.06 -1.48
N LEU A 2 -2.79 -1.23 -0.65
CA LEU A 2 -2.62 0.18 -0.94
C LEU A 2 -1.45 0.35 -1.91
N LYS A 3 -1.68 0.97 -3.06
CA LYS A 3 -0.68 1.17 -4.13
C LYS A 3 -1.09 2.34 -5.02
N SER A 4 -0.16 2.89 -5.79
CA SER A 4 -0.44 4.04 -6.66
C SER A 4 -1.58 3.77 -7.67
N LYS A 5 -1.67 2.54 -8.21
CA LYS A 5 -2.79 2.12 -9.09
C LYS A 5 -4.18 2.10 -8.42
N ASN A 6 -4.24 2.00 -7.10
CA ASN A 6 -5.49 2.00 -6.33
C ASN A 6 -5.79 3.39 -5.72
N ILE A 7 -5.09 4.43 -6.16
CA ILE A 7 -5.32 5.82 -5.76
C ILE A 7 -5.75 6.61 -7.00
N LEU A 8 -6.91 7.23 -6.92
CA LEU A 8 -7.46 8.06 -8.00
C LEU A 8 -7.16 9.53 -7.74
N VAL A 9 -6.87 10.28 -8.79
CA VAL A 9 -6.72 11.75 -8.74
C VAL A 9 -8.01 12.40 -9.23
N LYS A 10 -8.62 13.24 -8.37
CA LYS A 10 -9.85 13.97 -8.66
C LYS A 10 -9.55 15.21 -9.51
N LYS A 11 -10.60 15.80 -10.10
CA LYS A 11 -10.51 17.04 -10.91
C LYS A 11 -9.86 18.22 -10.17
N ASN A 12 -10.04 18.31 -8.85
CA ASN A 12 -9.44 19.35 -8.01
C ASN A 12 -7.99 19.06 -7.59
N GLY A 13 -7.36 18.02 -8.15
CA GLY A 13 -5.98 17.62 -7.87
C GLY A 13 -5.78 16.86 -6.56
N THR A 14 -6.84 16.59 -5.78
CA THR A 14 -6.72 15.78 -4.57
C THR A 14 -6.92 14.29 -4.87
N CYS A 15 -6.35 13.43 -4.02
CA CYS A 15 -6.45 12.00 -4.18
C CYS A 15 -7.64 11.40 -3.41
N CYS A 16 -8.11 10.23 -3.84
CA CYS A 16 -8.93 9.33 -3.03
C CYS A 16 -8.52 7.88 -3.24
N VAL A 17 -8.63 7.09 -2.17
CA VAL A 17 -8.38 5.65 -2.20
C VAL A 17 -9.54 4.92 -2.87
N ALA A 18 -9.21 3.94 -3.70
CA ALA A 18 -10.14 3.04 -4.37
C ALA A 18 -9.76 1.57 -4.12
N ASP A 19 -10.56 0.64 -4.65
CA ASP A 19 -10.36 -0.82 -4.53
C ASP A 19 -10.19 -1.32 -3.09
N LEU A 20 -11.33 -1.39 -2.39
CA LEU A 20 -11.41 -1.85 -1.00
C LEU A 20 -11.77 -3.34 -0.90
N GLY A 21 -11.62 -4.12 -1.98
CA GLY A 21 -12.04 -5.53 -2.02
C GLY A 21 -11.29 -6.44 -1.03
N LEU A 22 -10.15 -5.98 -0.51
CA LEU A 22 -9.29 -6.67 0.46
C LEU A 22 -9.26 -5.98 1.82
N ALA A 23 -10.15 -5.01 2.05
CA ALA A 23 -10.18 -4.27 3.30
C ALA A 23 -10.55 -5.20 4.47
N VAL A 24 -9.87 -4.99 5.58
CA VAL A 24 -10.14 -5.64 6.87
C VAL A 24 -10.85 -4.63 7.76
N LYS A 25 -11.88 -5.08 8.48
CA LYS A 25 -12.67 -4.19 9.34
C LYS A 25 -12.44 -4.52 10.80
N PHE A 26 -12.24 -3.49 11.62
CA PHE A 26 -12.27 -3.63 13.08
C PHE A 26 -13.70 -3.52 13.60
N ILE A 27 -14.10 -4.46 14.44
CA ILE A 27 -15.39 -4.46 15.14
C ILE A 27 -15.12 -4.04 16.59
N SER A 28 -15.41 -2.78 16.90
CA SER A 28 -15.15 -2.20 18.23
C SER A 28 -15.93 -2.88 19.36
N ASP A 29 -17.14 -3.34 19.08
CA ASP A 29 -18.05 -3.90 20.09
C ASP A 29 -17.55 -5.24 20.64
N THR A 30 -16.88 -6.04 19.80
CA THR A 30 -16.32 -7.36 20.16
C THR A 30 -14.80 -7.34 20.27
N ASN A 31 -14.16 -6.21 19.93
CA ASN A 31 -12.71 -6.09 19.80
C ASN A 31 -12.10 -7.13 18.84
N GLU A 32 -12.84 -7.44 17.77
CA GLU A 32 -12.47 -8.45 16.77
C GLU A 32 -12.07 -7.81 15.45
N VAL A 33 -11.32 -8.57 14.67
CA VAL A 33 -10.90 -8.21 13.32
C VAL A 33 -11.68 -9.08 12.33
N ASP A 34 -12.54 -8.46 11.53
CA ASP A 34 -13.26 -9.12 10.44
C ASP A 34 -12.33 -9.23 9.23
N ILE A 35 -11.76 -10.42 9.07
CA ILE A 35 -10.77 -10.75 8.04
C ILE A 35 -11.47 -11.50 6.91
N PRO A 36 -11.51 -10.95 5.68
CA PRO A 36 -12.01 -11.69 4.53
C PRO A 36 -11.19 -12.97 4.28
N PRO A 37 -11.82 -14.06 3.79
CA PRO A 37 -11.15 -15.35 3.60
C PRO A 37 -9.95 -15.32 2.63
N ASN A 38 -9.81 -14.27 1.80
CA ASN A 38 -8.79 -14.15 0.75
C ASN A 38 -7.67 -13.11 1.04
N THR A 39 -7.40 -12.74 2.29
CA THR A 39 -6.38 -11.71 2.62
C THR A 39 -4.92 -12.04 2.24
N ARG A 40 -4.64 -13.26 1.73
CA ARG A 40 -3.31 -13.61 1.16
C ARG A 40 -3.06 -13.03 -0.23
N VAL A 41 -4.06 -12.40 -0.86
CA VAL A 41 -3.90 -11.77 -2.17
C VAL A 41 -3.60 -10.27 -1.99
N GLY A 42 -2.63 -9.77 -2.72
CA GLY A 42 -2.18 -8.38 -2.66
C GLY A 42 -0.99 -8.18 -3.59
N THR A 43 -0.61 -6.93 -3.84
CA THR A 43 0.49 -6.62 -4.74
C THR A 43 1.82 -6.77 -4.01
N LYS A 44 2.57 -7.87 -4.27
CA LYS A 44 3.82 -8.22 -3.57
C LYS A 44 4.81 -7.07 -3.43
N ARG A 45 4.98 -6.25 -4.47
CA ARG A 45 5.85 -5.06 -4.47
C ARG A 45 5.59 -4.08 -3.32
N TYR A 46 4.34 -3.96 -2.88
CA TYR A 46 3.93 -3.01 -1.84
C TYR A 46 3.76 -3.67 -0.47
N MET A 47 3.98 -4.99 -0.36
CA MET A 47 3.84 -5.69 0.90
C MET A 47 4.99 -5.33 1.86
N PRO A 48 4.69 -5.02 3.13
CA PRO A 48 5.73 -4.82 4.14
C PRO A 48 6.44 -6.15 4.48
N PRO A 49 7.62 -6.09 5.11
CA PRO A 49 8.39 -7.27 5.49
C PRO A 49 7.59 -8.31 6.28
N GLU A 50 6.81 -7.87 7.27
CA GLU A 50 6.01 -8.75 8.13
C GLU A 50 4.87 -9.48 7.39
N VAL A 51 4.46 -8.97 6.22
CA VAL A 51 3.51 -9.66 5.34
C VAL A 51 4.25 -10.64 4.43
N LEU A 52 5.43 -10.26 3.93
CA LEU A 52 6.26 -11.10 3.06
C LEU A 52 6.83 -12.34 3.76
N ASP A 53 7.24 -12.20 5.03
CA ASP A 53 7.80 -13.30 5.83
C ASP A 53 6.75 -14.06 6.67
N GLU A 54 5.47 -13.74 6.46
CA GLU A 54 4.32 -14.31 7.17
C GLU A 54 4.29 -14.09 8.70
N SER A 55 5.04 -13.11 9.24
CA SER A 55 5.09 -12.80 10.69
C SER A 55 4.00 -11.82 11.19
N LEU A 56 3.16 -11.28 10.31
CA LEU A 56 2.08 -10.34 10.65
C LEU A 56 1.13 -10.91 11.73
N ASN A 57 0.94 -10.17 12.82
CA ASN A 57 -0.06 -10.52 13.83
C ASN A 57 -1.48 -10.21 13.35
N ARG A 58 -2.14 -11.23 12.79
CA ARG A 58 -3.49 -11.11 12.20
C ARG A 58 -4.60 -10.80 13.19
N ASN A 59 -4.38 -11.04 14.49
CA ASN A 59 -5.36 -10.77 15.55
C ASN A 59 -5.28 -9.34 16.06
N HIS A 60 -4.30 -8.56 15.60
CA HIS A 60 -4.10 -7.19 16.04
C HIS A 60 -4.40 -6.23 14.89
N PHE A 61 -5.51 -5.49 14.99
CA PHE A 61 -5.92 -4.56 13.93
C PHE A 61 -4.84 -3.54 13.56
N GLN A 62 -4.07 -3.08 14.56
CA GLN A 62 -2.95 -2.16 14.35
C GLN A 62 -1.91 -2.71 13.37
N SER A 63 -1.70 -4.03 13.29
CA SER A 63 -0.77 -4.62 12.33
C SER A 63 -1.19 -4.35 10.87
N TYR A 64 -2.49 -4.34 10.56
CA TYR A 64 -2.98 -3.96 9.23
C TYR A 64 -2.79 -2.47 8.95
N ILE A 65 -3.00 -1.60 9.94
CA ILE A 65 -2.74 -0.16 9.82
C ILE A 65 -1.26 0.09 9.50
N MET A 66 -0.35 -0.59 10.22
CA MET A 66 1.09 -0.45 9.97
C MET A 66 1.50 -0.95 8.59
N ALA A 67 0.89 -2.03 8.11
CA ALA A 67 1.12 -2.54 6.75
C ALA A 67 0.68 -1.54 5.66
N ASP A 68 -0.46 -0.87 5.86
CA ASP A 68 -0.90 0.21 4.96
C ASP A 68 0.04 1.43 5.03
N MET A 69 0.57 1.77 6.21
CA MET A 69 1.53 2.87 6.37
C MET A 69 2.85 2.62 5.63
N TYR A 70 3.36 1.38 5.65
CA TYR A 70 4.50 1.00 4.82
C TYR A 70 4.22 1.21 3.34
N SER A 71 3.08 0.69 2.87
CA SER A 71 2.66 0.81 1.47
C SER A 71 2.50 2.27 1.05
N PHE A 72 1.96 3.10 1.94
CA PHE A 72 1.82 4.54 1.74
C PHE A 72 3.18 5.26 1.63
N GLY A 73 4.18 4.84 2.41
CA GLY A 73 5.54 5.35 2.30
C GLY A 73 6.12 5.15 0.89
N LEU A 74 5.87 3.99 0.28
CA LEU A 74 6.29 3.71 -1.10
C LEU A 74 5.58 4.60 -2.13
N ILE A 75 4.29 4.89 -1.91
CA ILE A 75 3.52 5.83 -2.75
C ILE A 75 4.06 7.26 -2.63
N LEU A 76 4.39 7.70 -1.41
CA LEU A 76 5.02 9.01 -1.21
C LEU A 76 6.36 9.12 -1.94
N TRP A 77 7.14 8.04 -1.95
CA TRP A 77 8.36 7.97 -2.76
C TRP A 77 8.07 8.11 -4.27
N GLU A 78 7.05 7.43 -4.80
CA GLU A 78 6.64 7.58 -6.21
C GLU A 78 6.25 9.04 -6.53
N ILE A 79 5.51 9.69 -5.64
CA ILE A 79 5.09 11.10 -5.80
C ILE A 79 6.30 12.04 -5.75
N ALA A 80 7.21 11.84 -4.79
CA ALA A 80 8.37 12.69 -4.58
C ALA A 80 9.29 12.75 -5.81
N ARG A 81 9.50 11.61 -6.49
CA ARG A 81 10.29 11.56 -7.74
C ARG A 81 9.76 12.46 -8.84
N ARG A 82 8.44 12.65 -8.88
CA ARG A 82 7.74 13.47 -9.89
C ARG A 82 7.60 14.93 -9.48
N CYS A 83 8.01 15.29 -8.26
CA CYS A 83 8.00 16.67 -7.81
C CYS A 83 9.13 17.45 -8.51
N VAL A 84 8.78 18.57 -9.13
CA VAL A 84 9.76 19.45 -9.77
C VAL A 84 10.36 20.37 -8.72
N SER A 85 11.68 20.26 -8.53
CA SER A 85 12.45 21.15 -7.64
C SER A 85 13.55 21.83 -8.46
N GLY A 86 13.49 23.15 -8.58
CA GLY A 86 14.48 23.91 -9.38
C GLY A 86 14.52 23.53 -10.87
N GLY A 87 13.42 23.01 -11.43
CA GLY A 87 13.35 22.52 -12.81
C GLY A 87 13.86 21.09 -13.02
N ILE A 88 14.31 20.42 -11.95
CA ILE A 88 14.82 19.05 -11.96
C ILE A 88 13.75 18.11 -11.39
N PHE A 89 13.62 16.93 -11.99
CA PHE A 89 12.78 15.84 -11.49
C PHE A 89 13.37 14.49 -11.91
N GLU A 90 12.93 13.41 -11.28
CA GLU A 90 13.31 12.04 -11.66
C GLU A 90 12.20 11.35 -12.47
N GLU A 91 12.56 10.45 -13.39
CA GLU A 91 11.57 9.69 -14.14
C GLU A 91 10.69 8.83 -13.21
N TYR A 92 9.45 8.60 -13.65
CA TYR A 92 8.53 7.69 -12.97
C TYR A 92 9.12 6.29 -12.93
N GLN A 93 9.13 5.69 -11.75
CA GLN A 93 9.53 4.32 -11.53
C GLN A 93 8.64 3.71 -10.46
N LEU A 94 8.46 2.40 -10.52
CA LEU A 94 7.85 1.64 -9.43
C LEU A 94 8.84 1.50 -8.26
N PRO A 95 8.37 1.40 -7.00
CA PRO A 95 9.25 1.10 -5.87
C PRO A 95 10.00 -0.21 -6.13
N TYR A 96 11.31 -0.27 -5.83
CA TYR A 96 12.15 -1.45 -6.09
C TYR A 96 12.36 -1.81 -7.57
N HIS A 97 12.17 -0.88 -8.52
CA HIS A 97 12.35 -1.14 -9.95
C HIS A 97 13.77 -1.60 -10.34
N ASP A 98 14.76 -1.25 -9.53
CA ASP A 98 16.18 -1.53 -9.68
C ASP A 98 16.62 -2.86 -9.05
N LEU A 99 15.75 -3.45 -8.21
CA LEU A 99 16.05 -4.69 -7.48
C LEU A 99 15.23 -5.89 -7.94
N VAL A 100 14.02 -5.67 -8.46
CA VAL A 100 13.11 -6.74 -8.89
C VAL A 100 12.42 -6.42 -10.22
N SER A 101 11.98 -7.47 -10.93
CA SER A 101 11.16 -7.34 -12.16
C SER A 101 9.88 -6.55 -11.88
N SER A 102 9.21 -6.05 -12.93
CA SER A 102 7.98 -5.25 -12.81
C SER A 102 6.83 -5.96 -12.09
N ASP A 103 6.78 -7.29 -12.16
CA ASP A 103 5.85 -8.15 -11.42
C ASP A 103 6.63 -9.20 -10.59
N PRO A 104 7.02 -8.84 -9.34
CA PRO A 104 7.80 -9.73 -8.49
C PRO A 104 6.93 -10.88 -7.97
N SER A 105 7.38 -12.10 -8.24
CA SER A 105 6.79 -13.37 -7.78
C SER A 105 7.32 -13.80 -6.42
#